data_AF-A0A2G8SMG6-F1
#
_entry.id   AF-A0A2G8SMG6-F1
#
_cell.length_a   1.000
_cell.length_b   1.000
_cell.length_c   1.000
_cell.angle_alpha   90.00
_cell.angle_beta   90.00
_cell.angle_gamma   90.00
#
_symmetry.space_group_name_H-M   'P 1'
#
loop_
_entity.id
_entity.type
_entity.pdbx_description
1 polymer ?
#
loop_
_entity_poly.entity_id
_entity_poly.type
_entity_poly.pdbx_seq_one_letter_code
_entity_poly.pdbx_strand_id
1 'polypeptide(L)'
;MELLGDTHFVVLPEISRSLPSQHLNIYRLSTSNASSGPPVTLQLPDVRLNRGEHVVSYQLLSSRYSPDPEAHFCTDPSHSMIVLTYYIRGQDDEYASHLLIPHSALLAQVKIMADSTGSPAPLDGLRGPSPVPWEDWGALRCLRLRVPLAHPGWVHHTSLIPWGSRMPVVAFCGTSPVVYVVDINPFVARHALTRRHDLDSNLESEAAATAIVGDVETALPGVFDPDCATIPYVVYRFKIPHSAWGAAIRVVRMSMTGFTVTSDDGGRLGEAEETWTV
;
A
#
# COMPACT_ATOMS: atom_id res chain seq x y z
N MET A 1 -14.48 3.67 2.45
CA MET A 1 -14.64 2.99 3.76
C MET A 1 -14.20 1.56 3.53
N GLU A 2 -13.38 1.02 4.43
CA GLU A 2 -12.82 -0.34 4.31
C GLU A 2 -13.02 -1.11 5.63
N LEU A 3 -13.11 -2.44 5.56
CA LEU A 3 -13.30 -3.27 6.75
C LEU A 3 -11.96 -3.61 7.40
N LEU A 4 -11.85 -3.38 8.71
CA LEU A 4 -10.69 -3.74 9.54
C LEU A 4 -11.06 -4.94 10.43
N GLY A 5 -10.77 -6.14 9.96
CA GLY A 5 -11.22 -7.36 10.65
C GLY A 5 -12.72 -7.56 10.46
N ASP A 6 -13.42 -8.14 11.44
CA ASP A 6 -14.86 -8.45 11.30
C ASP A 6 -15.74 -7.53 12.18
N THR A 7 -15.11 -6.60 12.90
CA THR A 7 -15.76 -5.81 13.95
C THR A 7 -15.43 -4.31 13.88
N HIS A 8 -14.54 -3.89 12.97
CA HIS A 8 -14.18 -2.48 12.82
C HIS A 8 -14.22 -2.07 11.35
N PHE A 9 -14.49 -0.80 11.10
CA PHE A 9 -14.37 -0.22 9.76
C PHE A 9 -13.56 1.07 9.82
N VAL A 10 -12.73 1.23 8.80
CA VAL A 10 -11.85 2.36 8.58
C VAL A 10 -12.53 3.31 7.60
N VAL A 11 -12.70 4.54 8.02
CA VAL A 11 -13.32 5.61 7.24
C VAL A 11 -12.31 6.72 7.08
N LEU A 12 -12.09 7.12 5.83
CA LEU A 12 -11.56 8.44 5.54
C LEU A 12 -12.73 9.41 5.57
N PRO A 13 -12.75 10.40 6.49
CA PRO A 13 -13.72 11.47 6.44
C PRO A 13 -13.74 12.09 5.05
N GLU A 14 -14.95 12.29 4.51
CA GLU A 14 -15.14 12.98 3.24
C GLU A 14 -14.64 14.41 3.38
N ILE A 15 -13.77 14.87 2.47
CA ILE A 15 -13.22 16.22 2.56
C ILE A 15 -13.83 17.15 1.53
N SER A 16 -14.11 18.36 1.99
CA SER A 16 -14.26 19.54 1.16
C SER A 16 -13.09 19.67 0.18
N ARG A 17 -13.37 20.22 -1.01
CA ARG A 17 -12.49 20.33 -2.19
C ARG A 17 -11.07 20.91 -1.99
N SER A 18 -10.67 21.30 -0.77
CA SER A 18 -9.46 22.08 -0.50
C SER A 18 -8.24 21.28 -0.02
N LEU A 19 -8.37 20.17 0.70
CA LEU A 19 -7.24 19.37 1.22
C LEU A 19 -7.65 17.89 1.42
N PRO A 20 -6.77 16.89 1.26
CA PRO A 20 -7.07 15.53 1.68
C PRO A 20 -7.22 15.44 3.21
N SER A 21 -8.01 14.48 3.71
CA SER A 21 -8.22 14.31 5.14
C SER A 21 -6.89 13.90 5.73
N GLN A 22 -6.40 14.69 6.67
CA GLN A 22 -5.24 14.33 7.48
C GLN A 22 -5.60 13.32 8.56
N HIS A 23 -6.81 12.77 8.54
CA HIS A 23 -7.29 11.87 9.57
C HIS A 23 -7.97 10.62 8.98
N LEU A 24 -7.81 9.53 9.70
CA LEU A 24 -8.43 8.23 9.48
C LEU A 24 -9.22 7.87 10.74
N ASN A 25 -10.51 7.59 10.59
CA ASN A 25 -11.39 7.24 11.70
C ASN A 25 -11.63 5.73 11.69
N ILE A 26 -11.41 5.08 12.83
CA ILE A 26 -11.74 3.68 13.03
C ILE A 26 -12.96 3.61 13.93
N TYR A 27 -14.03 3.04 13.37
CA TYR A 27 -15.27 2.81 14.07
C TYR A 27 -15.40 1.33 14.42
N ARG A 28 -16.06 1.06 15.54
CA ARG A 28 -16.41 -0.30 15.96
C ARG A 28 -17.86 -0.59 15.58
N LEU A 29 -18.08 -1.75 14.99
CA LEU A 29 -19.40 -2.35 14.80
C LEU A 29 -19.86 -2.90 16.15
N SER A 30 -20.68 -2.14 16.88
CA SER A 30 -21.35 -2.64 18.09
C SER A 30 -22.63 -3.38 17.70
N THR A 31 -22.73 -4.65 18.12
CA THR A 31 -23.96 -5.46 17.97
C THR A 31 -24.87 -5.44 19.21
N SER A 32 -24.47 -4.76 20.30
CA SER A 32 -25.28 -4.62 21.51
C SER A 32 -25.34 -3.17 21.99
N ASN A 33 -26.42 -2.83 22.72
CA ASN A 33 -26.77 -1.50 23.26
C ASN A 33 -25.74 -0.85 24.21
N ALA A 34 -24.48 -1.29 24.22
CA ALA A 34 -23.40 -0.60 24.90
C ALA A 34 -22.99 0.65 24.11
N SER A 35 -22.83 1.78 24.81
CA SER A 35 -22.51 3.08 24.24
C SER A 35 -21.47 2.97 23.12
N SER A 36 -21.80 3.48 21.93
CA SER A 36 -20.83 3.66 20.86
C SER A 36 -19.72 4.58 21.38
N GLY A 37 -18.59 4.01 21.79
CA GLY A 37 -17.41 4.79 22.15
C GLY A 37 -17.01 5.69 20.97
N PRO A 38 -16.36 6.83 21.24
CA PRO A 38 -15.92 7.70 20.16
C PRO A 38 -14.94 6.94 19.25
N PRO A 39 -14.95 7.21 17.93
CA PRO A 39 -14.04 6.55 17.01
C PRO A 39 -12.59 6.84 17.37
N VAL A 40 -11.72 5.86 17.13
CA VAL A 40 -10.28 6.09 17.18
C VAL A 40 -9.93 6.95 15.98
N THR A 41 -9.46 8.17 16.24
CA THR A 41 -9.05 9.11 15.20
C THR A 41 -7.52 9.06 15.10
N LEU A 42 -7.01 8.71 13.94
CA LEU A 42 -5.58 8.62 13.67
C LEU A 42 -5.19 9.70 12.67
N GLN A 43 -4.14 10.46 12.97
CA GLN A 43 -3.58 11.43 12.04
C GLN A 43 -2.74 10.71 10.98
N LEU A 44 -2.90 11.05 9.71
CA LEU A 44 -2.12 10.53 8.59
C LEU A 44 -0.86 11.39 8.39
N PRO A 45 0.26 10.80 7.91
CA PRO A 45 1.42 11.59 7.53
C PRO A 45 1.07 12.56 6.41
N ASP A 46 1.62 13.78 6.47
CA ASP A 46 1.33 14.81 5.49
C ASP A 46 1.72 14.39 4.08
N VAL A 47 0.86 14.68 3.11
CA VAL A 47 1.16 14.53 1.68
C VAL A 47 1.91 15.79 1.26
N ARG A 48 3.22 15.68 1.05
CA ARG A 48 4.04 16.80 0.58
C ARG A 48 3.81 17.02 -0.91
N LEU A 49 3.10 18.09 -1.22
CA LEU A 49 2.86 18.52 -2.59
C LEU A 49 3.90 19.57 -3.00
N ASN A 50 4.48 19.42 -4.18
CA ASN A 50 5.31 20.47 -4.76
C ASN A 50 4.43 21.65 -5.21
N ARG A 51 5.07 22.79 -5.49
CA ARG A 51 4.36 23.98 -5.96
C ARG A 51 3.63 23.69 -7.26
N GLY A 52 2.31 23.82 -7.26
CA GLY A 52 1.45 23.55 -8.42
C GLY A 52 0.83 22.14 -8.44
N GLU A 53 1.31 21.23 -7.58
CA GLU A 53 0.69 19.93 -7.41
C GLU A 53 -0.61 20.03 -6.59
N HIS A 54 -1.57 19.18 -6.93
CA HIS A 54 -2.79 19.00 -6.15
C HIS A 54 -3.28 17.55 -6.22
N VAL A 55 -3.97 17.12 -5.18
CA VAL A 55 -4.64 15.81 -5.14
C VAL A 55 -5.90 15.90 -6.00
N VAL A 56 -6.00 15.05 -7.02
CA VAL A 56 -7.16 14.97 -7.92
C VAL A 56 -8.21 14.03 -7.38
N SER A 57 -7.78 12.89 -6.85
CA SER A 57 -8.64 11.88 -6.26
C SER A 57 -7.87 11.04 -5.25
N TYR A 58 -8.59 10.27 -4.46
CA TYR A 58 -8.01 9.30 -3.55
C TYR A 58 -8.80 8.01 -3.55
N GLN A 59 -8.14 6.93 -3.15
CA GLN A 59 -8.72 5.61 -3.05
C GLN A 59 -8.21 4.93 -1.78
N LEU A 60 -9.10 4.24 -1.08
CA LEU A 60 -8.75 3.38 0.04
C LEU A 60 -9.04 1.95 -0.38
N LEU A 61 -8.06 1.05 -0.20
CA LEU A 61 -8.18 -0.37 -0.51
C LEU A 61 -7.70 -1.21 0.66
N SER A 62 -8.38 -2.32 0.93
CA SER A 62 -7.86 -3.37 1.79
C SER A 62 -7.23 -4.48 0.96
N SER A 63 -6.02 -4.92 1.34
CA SER A 63 -5.35 -6.07 0.71
C SER A 63 -5.81 -7.43 1.27
N ARG A 64 -6.79 -7.44 2.18
CA ARG A 64 -7.30 -8.66 2.82
C ARG A 64 -8.13 -9.51 1.86
N TYR A 65 -8.85 -8.87 0.95
CA TYR A 65 -9.75 -9.56 0.05
C TYR A 65 -9.05 -9.82 -1.27
N SER A 66 -9.03 -11.10 -1.65
CA SER A 66 -8.65 -11.46 -3.01
C SER A 66 -9.64 -10.81 -3.97
N PRO A 67 -9.18 -10.13 -5.03
CA PRO A 67 -10.06 -9.70 -6.12
C PRO A 67 -10.59 -10.89 -6.93
N ASP A 68 -10.03 -12.09 -6.74
CA ASP A 68 -10.54 -13.32 -7.32
C ASP A 68 -11.60 -13.96 -6.41
N PRO A 69 -12.88 -14.01 -6.82
CA PRO A 69 -13.96 -14.58 -6.03
C PRO A 69 -13.83 -16.09 -5.81
N GLU A 70 -12.99 -16.79 -6.59
CA GLU A 70 -12.76 -18.24 -6.46
C GLU A 70 -11.63 -18.59 -5.48
N ALA A 71 -10.90 -17.58 -4.99
CA ALA A 71 -9.82 -17.81 -4.02
C ALA A 71 -10.38 -18.21 -2.64
N HIS A 72 -10.30 -19.51 -2.33
CA HIS A 72 -10.72 -20.05 -1.03
C HIS A 72 -9.77 -19.72 0.14
N PHE A 73 -8.64 -19.06 -0.13
CA PHE A 73 -7.61 -18.75 0.86
C PHE A 73 -7.63 -17.27 1.22
N CYS A 74 -7.93 -16.98 2.48
CA CYS A 74 -7.79 -15.65 3.05
C CYS A 74 -6.38 -15.49 3.62
N THR A 75 -5.75 -14.34 3.39
CA THR A 75 -4.54 -13.97 4.15
C THR A 75 -4.88 -13.88 5.62
N ASP A 76 -3.92 -14.24 6.47
CA ASP A 76 -3.95 -13.84 7.87
C ASP A 76 -4.19 -12.31 7.95
N PRO A 77 -5.29 -11.85 8.57
CA PRO A 77 -5.60 -10.43 8.69
C PRO A 77 -4.51 -9.61 9.41
N SER A 78 -3.64 -10.26 10.17
CA SER A 78 -2.50 -9.59 10.81
C SER A 78 -1.38 -9.21 9.83
N HIS A 79 -1.37 -9.83 8.65
CA HIS A 79 -0.41 -9.58 7.58
C HIS A 79 -1.01 -8.79 6.41
N SER A 80 -2.29 -8.41 6.46
CA SER A 80 -2.88 -7.51 5.46
C SER A 80 -2.53 -6.04 5.73
N MET A 81 -2.87 -5.18 4.79
CA MET A 81 -2.65 -3.75 4.87
C MET A 81 -3.83 -2.99 4.28
N ILE A 82 -3.97 -1.76 4.75
CA ILE A 82 -4.79 -0.75 4.10
C ILE A 82 -3.86 0.08 3.22
N VAL A 83 -4.24 0.28 1.96
CA VAL A 83 -3.54 1.11 1.00
C VAL A 83 -4.37 2.35 0.73
N LEU A 84 -3.83 3.50 1.12
CA LEU A 84 -4.39 4.80 0.77
C LEU A 84 -3.61 5.38 -0.40
N THR A 85 -4.25 5.44 -1.55
CA THR A 85 -3.69 5.99 -2.79
C THR A 85 -4.19 7.42 -2.97
N TYR A 86 -3.26 8.37 -3.11
CA TYR A 86 -3.54 9.72 -3.59
C TYR A 86 -3.09 9.84 -5.05
N TYR A 87 -3.99 10.23 -5.94
CA TYR A 87 -3.64 10.57 -7.31
C TYR A 87 -3.31 12.05 -7.38
N ILE A 88 -2.04 12.37 -7.66
CA ILE A 88 -1.51 13.72 -7.61
C ILE A 88 -1.18 14.16 -9.03
N ARG A 89 -1.65 15.35 -9.37
CA ARG A 89 -1.39 16.00 -10.66
C ARG A 89 -0.58 17.27 -10.42
N GLY A 90 0.59 17.32 -11.03
CA GLY A 90 1.41 18.51 -11.18
C GLY A 90 1.14 19.23 -12.49
N GLN A 91 2.00 20.18 -12.82
CA GLN A 91 1.89 20.94 -14.06
C GLN A 91 2.32 20.11 -15.28
N ASP A 92 3.36 19.29 -15.11
CA ASP A 92 4.00 18.53 -16.19
C ASP A 92 4.03 17.01 -15.91
N ASP A 93 3.56 16.58 -14.73
CA ASP A 93 3.66 15.20 -14.25
C ASP A 93 2.41 14.75 -13.49
N GLU A 94 2.18 13.43 -13.50
CA GLU A 94 1.16 12.77 -12.68
C GLU A 94 1.78 11.55 -12.00
N TYR A 95 1.48 11.36 -10.73
CA TYR A 95 1.94 10.21 -9.95
C TYR A 95 0.90 9.76 -8.94
N ALA A 96 1.00 8.51 -8.51
CA ALA A 96 0.23 7.95 -7.43
C ALA A 96 1.10 7.88 -6.16
N SER A 97 0.62 8.44 -5.05
CA SER A 97 1.23 8.28 -3.74
C SER A 97 0.47 7.23 -2.94
N HIS A 98 1.03 6.03 -2.80
CA HIS A 98 0.48 4.92 -2.03
C HIS A 98 1.03 4.92 -0.62
N LEU A 99 0.18 5.14 0.38
CA LEU A 99 0.49 4.96 1.79
C LEU A 99 0.04 3.55 2.23
N LEU A 100 1.00 2.69 2.51
CA LEU A 100 0.81 1.32 2.97
C LEU A 100 0.77 1.32 4.50
N ILE A 101 -0.35 0.92 5.08
CA ILE A 101 -0.58 0.89 6.52
C ILE A 101 -0.84 -0.56 6.95
N PRO A 102 0.04 -1.21 7.73
CA PRO A 102 -0.20 -2.55 8.23
C PRO A 102 -1.51 -2.61 9.05
N HIS A 103 -2.33 -3.65 8.85
CA HIS A 103 -3.54 -3.85 9.68
C HIS A 103 -3.21 -3.95 11.17
N SER A 104 -2.09 -4.61 11.49
CA SER A 104 -1.61 -4.77 12.87
C SER A 104 -1.36 -3.43 13.57
N ALA A 105 -0.91 -2.41 12.83
CA ALA A 105 -0.72 -1.05 13.35
C ALA A 105 -2.04 -0.42 13.77
N LEU A 106 -3.05 -0.50 12.89
CA LEU A 106 -4.39 0.03 13.15
C LEU A 106 -5.06 -0.71 14.33
N LEU A 107 -4.94 -2.04 14.38
CA LEU A 107 -5.48 -2.85 15.47
C LEU A 107 -4.79 -2.57 16.82
N ALA A 108 -3.48 -2.28 16.81
CA ALA A 108 -2.78 -1.88 18.02
C ALA A 108 -3.35 -0.58 18.61
N GLN A 109 -3.66 0.40 17.77
CA GLN A 109 -4.27 1.66 18.20
C GLN A 109 -5.68 1.45 18.77
N VAL A 110 -6.48 0.59 18.13
CA VAL A 110 -7.80 0.19 18.66
C VAL A 110 -7.68 -0.43 20.04
N LYS A 111 -6.69 -1.32 20.24
CA LYS A 111 -6.46 -1.99 21.52
C LYS A 111 -6.03 -1.01 22.62
N ILE A 112 -5.07 -0.14 22.33
CA ILE A 112 -4.58 0.88 23.28
C ILE A 112 -5.73 1.76 23.76
N MET A 113 -6.61 2.18 22.84
CA MET A 113 -7.76 3.00 23.19
C MET A 113 -8.78 2.22 24.05
N ALA A 114 -9.08 0.97 23.68
CA ALA A 114 -9.98 0.12 24.44
C ALA A 114 -9.51 -0.08 25.89
N ASP A 115 -8.21 -0.35 26.08
CA ASP A 115 -7.59 -0.51 27.40
C ASP A 115 -7.60 0.81 28.21
N SER A 116 -7.54 1.96 27.54
CA SER A 116 -7.56 3.28 28.17
C SER A 116 -8.95 3.71 28.67
N THR A 117 -10.03 3.26 28.02
CA THR A 117 -11.43 3.52 28.42
C THR A 117 -11.83 2.88 29.75
N GLY A 118 -10.99 2.01 30.33
CA GLY A 118 -11.21 1.41 31.65
C GLY A 118 -10.83 2.30 32.83
N SER A 119 -10.22 3.46 32.59
CA SER A 119 -9.86 4.43 33.64
C SER A 119 -10.89 5.56 33.70
N PRO A 120 -11.44 5.91 34.88
CA PRO A 120 -12.41 6.98 35.00
C PRO A 120 -11.73 8.33 34.73
N ALA A 121 -11.88 8.83 33.50
CA ALA A 121 -11.39 10.15 33.12
C ALA A 121 -12.23 11.25 33.82
N PRO A 122 -11.61 12.34 34.30
CA PRO A 122 -12.33 13.44 34.93
C PRO A 122 -13.32 14.11 33.96
N LEU A 123 -14.45 14.54 34.51
CA LEU A 123 -15.52 15.33 33.88
C LEU A 123 -15.05 16.75 33.49
N ASP A 124 -14.02 16.90 32.67
CA ASP A 124 -13.73 18.16 31.99
C ASP A 124 -14.12 18.05 30.51
N GLY A 125 -15.27 18.66 30.22
CA GLY A 125 -16.03 18.50 29.00
C GLY A 125 -15.43 19.15 27.74
N LEU A 126 -16.03 18.76 26.62
CA LEU A 126 -15.99 19.37 25.28
C LEU A 126 -14.81 19.08 24.35
N ARG A 127 -13.75 18.39 24.77
CA ARG A 127 -12.74 17.90 23.81
C ARG A 127 -13.02 16.45 23.42
N GLY A 128 -13.43 16.22 22.17
CA GLY A 128 -13.38 14.88 21.58
C GLY A 128 -11.96 14.30 21.67
N PRO A 129 -11.79 12.97 21.53
CA PRO A 129 -10.47 12.37 21.62
C PRO A 129 -9.52 13.05 20.63
N SER A 130 -8.36 13.46 21.12
CA SER A 130 -7.31 14.02 20.26
C SER A 130 -6.91 12.97 19.23
N PRO A 131 -6.73 13.34 17.96
CA PRO A 131 -6.13 12.44 16.98
C PRO A 131 -4.79 11.91 17.48
N VAL A 132 -4.52 10.63 17.26
CA VAL A 132 -3.21 10.04 17.53
C VAL A 132 -2.25 10.39 16.38
N PRO A 133 -1.16 11.13 16.64
CA PRO A 133 -0.15 11.45 15.63
C PRO A 133 0.40 10.20 14.94
N TRP A 134 0.70 10.28 13.65
CA TRP A 134 1.21 9.12 12.90
C TRP A 134 2.55 8.61 13.44
N GLU A 135 3.33 9.49 14.05
CA GLU A 135 4.59 9.19 14.72
C GLU A 135 4.38 8.25 15.94
N ASP A 136 3.20 8.33 16.55
CA ASP A 136 2.86 7.57 17.76
C ASP A 136 2.17 6.24 17.44
N TRP A 137 2.07 5.87 16.15
CA TRP A 137 1.42 4.62 15.73
C TRP A 137 2.20 3.35 16.14
N GLY A 138 3.45 3.50 16.59
CA GLY A 138 4.32 2.42 17.06
C GLY A 138 5.45 2.09 16.08
N ALA A 139 6.11 0.95 16.26
CA ALA A 139 7.27 0.51 15.45
C ALA A 139 6.89 0.03 14.03
N LEU A 140 5.60 -0.14 13.75
CA LEU A 140 5.06 -0.63 12.48
C LEU A 140 4.14 0.44 11.87
N ARG A 141 4.65 1.63 11.57
CA ARG A 141 3.81 2.76 11.15
C ARG A 141 3.27 2.59 9.73
N CYS A 142 4.02 3.08 8.75
CA CYS A 142 3.62 3.21 7.37
C CYS A 142 4.84 3.09 6.45
N LEU A 143 4.57 2.70 5.21
CA LEU A 143 5.47 2.89 4.09
C LEU A 143 4.77 3.74 3.03
N ARG A 144 5.40 4.82 2.54
CA ARG A 144 4.86 5.59 1.42
C ARG A 144 5.68 5.39 0.15
N LEU A 145 4.96 5.06 -0.92
CA LEU A 145 5.48 4.88 -2.27
C LEU A 145 4.94 5.99 -3.19
N ARG A 146 5.80 6.62 -3.98
CA ARG A 146 5.51 7.60 -5.01
C ARG A 146 5.77 6.96 -6.37
N VAL A 147 4.73 6.50 -7.02
CA VAL A 147 4.81 5.75 -8.27
C VAL A 147 4.43 6.67 -9.43
N PRO A 148 5.38 6.99 -10.33
CA PRO A 148 5.06 7.74 -11.55
C PRO A 148 3.99 7.02 -12.36
N LEU A 149 3.00 7.75 -12.89
CA LEU A 149 2.03 7.15 -13.79
C LEU A 149 2.70 6.87 -15.14
N ALA A 150 2.42 5.68 -15.69
CA ALA A 150 3.05 5.17 -16.88
C ALA A 150 2.64 5.98 -18.14
N HIS A 151 3.57 6.81 -18.62
CA HIS A 151 3.55 7.54 -19.89
C HIS A 151 2.49 8.66 -20.09
N PRO A 152 2.90 9.88 -20.49
CA PRO A 152 1.98 10.94 -20.90
C PRO A 152 1.28 10.53 -22.20
N GLY A 153 -0.05 10.36 -22.14
CA GLY A 153 -0.90 10.06 -23.30
C GLY A 153 -1.76 8.80 -23.15
N TRP A 154 -1.45 7.93 -22.18
CA TRP A 154 -2.28 6.76 -21.86
C TRP A 154 -3.13 7.08 -20.64
N VAL A 155 -4.40 7.42 -20.89
CA VAL A 155 -5.41 7.79 -19.86
C VAL A 155 -5.89 6.56 -19.06
N HIS A 156 -5.07 5.52 -18.94
CA HIS A 156 -5.44 4.28 -18.28
C HIS A 156 -4.52 4.05 -17.09
N HIS A 157 -5.05 4.36 -15.90
CA HIS A 157 -4.42 4.03 -14.63
C HIS A 157 -4.11 2.54 -14.59
N THR A 158 -2.82 2.17 -14.57
CA THR A 158 -2.44 0.80 -14.24
C THR A 158 -2.99 0.47 -12.85
N SER A 159 -3.89 -0.49 -12.79
CA SER A 159 -4.50 -0.92 -11.53
C SER A 159 -3.53 -1.83 -10.78
N LEU A 160 -3.04 -1.34 -9.64
CA LEU A 160 -2.13 -2.07 -8.75
C LEU A 160 -2.94 -2.65 -7.60
N ILE A 161 -3.18 -3.96 -7.63
CA ILE A 161 -4.06 -4.63 -6.65
C ILE A 161 -3.20 -5.40 -5.64
N PRO A 162 -3.09 -4.90 -4.39
CA PRO A 162 -2.31 -5.56 -3.35
C PRO A 162 -3.01 -6.82 -2.82
N TRP A 163 -2.22 -7.71 -2.20
CA TRP A 163 -2.75 -8.88 -1.49
C TRP A 163 -1.86 -9.20 -0.29
N GLY A 164 -2.47 -9.37 0.89
CA GLY A 164 -1.73 -9.56 2.13
C GLY A 164 -0.77 -8.41 2.40
N SER A 165 0.51 -8.70 2.64
CA SER A 165 1.54 -7.71 2.92
C SER A 165 2.23 -7.17 1.66
N ARG A 166 1.76 -7.55 0.47
CA ARG A 166 2.48 -7.27 -0.79
C ARG A 166 1.74 -6.24 -1.64
N MET A 167 2.49 -5.22 -2.05
CA MET A 167 2.06 -4.16 -2.97
C MET A 167 2.83 -4.30 -4.29
N PRO A 168 2.16 -4.46 -5.44
CA PRO A 168 2.83 -4.40 -6.73
C PRO A 168 3.07 -2.93 -7.11
N VAL A 169 4.19 -2.68 -7.77
CA VAL A 169 4.57 -1.40 -8.37
C VAL A 169 5.08 -1.68 -9.78
N VAL A 170 4.68 -0.87 -10.75
CA VAL A 170 5.20 -0.96 -12.11
C VAL A 170 6.12 0.23 -12.34
N ALA A 171 7.30 -0.04 -12.88
CA ALA A 171 8.18 0.99 -13.41
C ALA A 171 8.66 0.59 -14.80
N PHE A 172 9.16 1.56 -15.55
CA PHE A 172 9.66 1.36 -16.92
C PHE A 172 11.16 1.58 -16.94
N CYS A 173 11.90 0.59 -17.45
CA CYS A 173 13.32 0.74 -17.76
C CYS A 173 13.45 0.84 -19.28
N GLY A 174 13.46 2.06 -19.80
CA GLY A 174 13.29 2.31 -21.23
C GLY A 174 11.87 1.93 -21.68
N THR A 175 11.76 1.03 -22.66
CA THR A 175 10.48 0.53 -23.20
C THR A 175 10.00 -0.76 -22.53
N SER A 176 10.81 -1.36 -21.66
CA SER A 176 10.47 -2.61 -20.99
C SER A 176 9.84 -2.36 -19.63
N PRO A 177 8.63 -2.89 -19.36
CA PRO A 177 8.05 -2.81 -18.04
C PRO A 177 8.78 -3.75 -17.07
N VAL A 178 8.89 -3.30 -15.83
CA VAL A 178 9.45 -4.06 -14.71
C VAL A 178 8.43 -3.99 -13.58
N VAL A 179 8.05 -5.15 -13.05
CA VAL A 179 7.20 -5.24 -11.86
C VAL A 179 8.09 -5.37 -10.64
N TYR A 180 7.84 -4.51 -9.68
CA TYR A 180 8.43 -4.56 -8.35
C TYR A 180 7.35 -4.99 -7.37
N VAL A 181 7.67 -5.93 -6.48
CA VAL A 181 6.75 -6.33 -5.40
C VAL A 181 7.38 -5.87 -4.10
N VAL A 182 6.69 -4.95 -3.42
CA VAL A 182 7.08 -4.44 -2.10
C VAL A 182 6.35 -5.28 -1.06
N ASP A 183 7.09 -6.02 -0.24
CA ASP A 183 6.53 -6.81 0.87
C ASP A 183 6.88 -6.16 2.20
N ILE A 184 5.85 -5.75 2.94
CA ILE A 184 5.97 -5.10 4.24
C ILE A 184 5.86 -6.08 5.42
N ASN A 185 5.89 -7.40 5.16
CA ASN A 185 5.92 -8.40 6.22
C ASN A 185 7.26 -8.33 6.97
N PRO A 186 7.27 -8.04 8.29
CA PRO A 186 8.51 -7.87 9.03
C PRO A 186 9.31 -9.17 9.16
N PHE A 187 8.67 -10.35 9.09
CA PHE A 187 9.38 -11.64 9.10
C PHE A 187 10.13 -11.87 7.79
N VAL A 188 9.46 -11.59 6.66
CA VAL A 188 10.05 -11.73 5.33
C VAL A 188 11.20 -10.73 5.17
N ALA A 189 10.99 -9.47 5.55
CA ALA A 189 12.02 -8.43 5.49
C ALA A 189 13.25 -8.80 6.33
N ARG A 190 13.07 -9.26 7.57
CA ARG A 190 14.19 -9.70 8.43
C ARG A 190 14.94 -10.89 7.83
N HIS A 191 14.22 -11.90 7.34
CA HIS A 191 14.85 -13.07 6.74
C HIS A 191 15.63 -12.71 5.46
N ALA A 192 15.09 -11.81 4.63
CA ALA A 192 15.79 -11.30 3.45
C ALA A 192 17.08 -10.55 3.82
N LEU A 193 17.05 -9.72 4.87
CA LEU A 193 18.24 -9.04 5.39
C LEU A 193 19.31 -10.02 5.88
N THR A 194 18.93 -11.08 6.61
CA THR A 194 19.86 -12.11 7.05
C THR A 194 20.50 -12.84 5.87
N ARG A 195 19.70 -13.25 4.86
CA ARG A 195 20.24 -13.91 3.66
C ARG A 195 21.19 -13.03 2.85
N ARG A 196 20.96 -11.72 2.80
CA ARG A 196 21.88 -10.79 2.11
C ARG A 196 23.25 -10.76 2.77
N HIS A 197 23.28 -10.70 4.10
CA HIS A 197 24.54 -10.78 4.84
C HIS A 197 25.32 -12.07 4.54
N ASP A 198 24.63 -13.18 4.25
CA ASP A 198 25.27 -14.44 3.87
C ASP A 198 25.72 -14.46 2.38
N LEU A 199 24.98 -13.77 1.49
CA LEU A 199 25.19 -13.76 0.04
C LEU A 199 26.18 -12.70 -0.47
N ASP A 200 26.51 -11.66 0.31
CA ASP A 200 27.60 -10.72 0.00
C ASP A 200 28.99 -11.39 -0.11
N SER A 201 29.06 -12.71 0.14
CA SER A 201 30.23 -13.56 -0.09
C SER A 201 30.30 -14.24 -1.47
N ASN A 202 29.23 -14.22 -2.29
CA ASN A 202 29.19 -14.87 -3.60
C ASN A 202 28.35 -14.06 -4.60
N LEU A 203 29.02 -13.14 -5.30
CA LEU A 203 28.43 -12.31 -6.35
C LEU A 203 28.17 -13.11 -7.64
N GLU A 204 27.11 -12.69 -8.34
CA GLU A 204 26.78 -12.93 -9.74
C GLU A 204 26.06 -14.25 -10.11
N SER A 205 24.72 -14.17 -10.17
CA SER A 205 23.98 -14.79 -11.27
C SER A 205 22.69 -14.01 -11.53
N GLU A 206 22.76 -13.08 -12.49
CA GLU A 206 21.62 -12.27 -12.96
C GLU A 206 20.86 -12.98 -14.10
N ALA A 207 20.57 -14.27 -13.91
CA ALA A 207 19.85 -15.08 -14.88
C ALA A 207 18.36 -15.18 -14.52
N ALA A 208 17.54 -14.35 -15.17
CA ALA A 208 16.08 -14.49 -15.41
C ALA A 208 15.10 -14.77 -14.23
N ALA A 209 15.56 -14.88 -12.98
CA ALA A 209 14.74 -15.21 -11.82
C ALA A 209 14.61 -14.02 -10.86
N THR A 210 13.46 -13.90 -10.20
CA THR A 210 13.15 -12.98 -9.10
C THR A 210 14.37 -12.51 -8.32
N ALA A 211 14.72 -11.23 -8.41
CA ALA A 211 15.87 -10.68 -7.68
C ALA A 211 15.39 -9.86 -6.48
N ILE A 212 15.97 -10.12 -5.30
CA ILE A 212 15.78 -9.27 -4.13
C ILE A 212 16.62 -8.00 -4.33
N VAL A 213 16.00 -6.83 -4.30
CA VAL A 213 16.64 -5.55 -4.62
C VAL A 213 17.51 -5.06 -3.46
N GLY A 214 18.84 -5.25 -3.59
CA GLY A 214 19.84 -4.83 -2.61
C GLY A 214 19.77 -3.35 -2.25
N ASP A 215 19.90 -2.51 -3.28
CA ASP A 215 19.76 -1.05 -3.19
C ASP A 215 18.47 -0.61 -3.89
N VAL A 216 17.49 -0.24 -3.07
CA VAL A 216 16.15 0.12 -3.51
C VAL A 216 16.13 1.50 -4.19
N GLU A 217 16.94 2.45 -3.72
CA GLU A 217 16.97 3.80 -4.31
C GLU A 217 17.63 3.77 -5.70
N THR A 218 18.67 2.95 -5.87
CA THR A 218 19.27 2.75 -7.20
C THR A 218 18.30 2.06 -8.17
N ALA A 219 17.46 1.13 -7.70
CA ALA A 219 16.52 0.40 -8.56
C ALA A 219 15.22 1.16 -8.86
N LEU A 220 14.77 2.00 -7.92
CA LEU A 220 13.51 2.73 -7.95
C LEU A 220 13.72 4.15 -7.39
N PRO A 221 14.46 5.01 -8.10
CA PRO A 221 14.83 6.33 -7.61
C PRO A 221 13.60 7.21 -7.37
N GLY A 222 13.55 7.85 -6.20
CA GLY A 222 12.47 8.75 -5.82
C GLY A 222 11.10 8.08 -5.58
N VAL A 223 11.02 6.75 -5.64
CA VAL A 223 9.77 6.01 -5.37
C VAL A 223 9.50 5.91 -3.87
N PHE A 224 10.52 5.89 -3.03
CA PHE A 224 10.33 5.72 -1.60
C PHE A 224 10.37 7.08 -0.91
N ASP A 225 9.35 7.40 -0.11
CA ASP A 225 9.39 8.59 0.74
C ASP A 225 10.15 8.23 2.04
N PRO A 226 11.39 8.73 2.23
CA PRO A 226 12.22 8.35 3.37
C PRO A 226 11.59 8.76 4.70
N ASP A 227 10.74 9.78 4.71
CA ASP A 227 10.12 10.28 5.94
C ASP A 227 8.97 9.37 6.41
N CYS A 228 8.43 8.51 5.54
CA CYS A 228 7.48 7.44 5.87
C CYS A 228 8.01 6.10 5.33
N ALA A 229 9.24 5.75 5.69
CA ALA A 229 9.86 4.44 5.42
C ALA A 229 10.33 3.76 6.72
N THR A 230 9.45 3.72 7.71
CA THR A 230 9.81 3.30 9.09
C THR A 230 9.57 1.82 9.38
N ILE A 231 8.92 1.10 8.48
CA ILE A 231 8.64 -0.33 8.62
C ILE A 231 9.70 -1.15 7.87
N PRO A 232 10.11 -2.33 8.36
CA PRO A 232 10.93 -3.25 7.58
C PRO A 232 10.18 -3.71 6.32
N TYR A 233 10.84 -3.68 5.17
CA TYR A 233 10.29 -4.17 3.91
C TYR A 233 11.36 -4.86 3.07
N VAL A 234 10.92 -5.62 2.09
CA VAL A 234 11.76 -6.17 1.03
C VAL A 234 11.14 -5.86 -0.33
N VAL A 235 11.98 -5.66 -1.34
CA VAL A 235 11.54 -5.42 -2.71
C VAL A 235 12.06 -6.54 -3.60
N TYR A 236 11.15 -7.14 -4.36
CA TYR A 236 11.46 -8.12 -5.40
C TYR A 236 11.32 -7.47 -6.76
N ARG A 237 12.21 -7.81 -7.70
CA ARG A 237 12.20 -7.29 -9.07
C ARG A 237 11.94 -8.40 -10.07
N PHE A 238 11.01 -8.15 -10.98
CA PHE A 238 10.60 -9.04 -12.06
C PHE A 238 10.67 -8.31 -13.39
N LYS A 239 11.53 -8.79 -14.30
CA LYS A 239 11.55 -8.31 -15.69
C LYS A 239 10.35 -8.91 -16.40
N ILE A 240 9.49 -8.07 -16.96
CA ILE A 240 8.36 -8.52 -17.77
C ILE A 240 8.83 -8.59 -19.23
N PRO A 241 8.68 -9.74 -19.91
CA PRO A 241 9.04 -9.85 -21.31
C PRO A 241 8.35 -8.76 -22.14
N HIS A 242 9.07 -8.18 -23.09
CA HIS A 242 8.49 -7.19 -23.99
C HIS A 242 7.43 -7.87 -24.86
N SER A 243 6.18 -7.40 -24.81
CA SER A 243 5.15 -7.86 -25.75
C SER A 243 5.46 -7.29 -27.13
N ALA A 244 5.44 -8.15 -28.15
CA ALA A 244 5.70 -7.75 -29.53
C ALA A 244 4.71 -6.71 -30.09
N TRP A 245 3.60 -6.48 -29.36
CA TRP A 245 2.48 -5.63 -29.77
C TRP A 245 2.38 -4.32 -28.98
N GLY A 246 3.37 -4.01 -28.12
CA GLY A 246 3.37 -2.75 -27.38
C GLY A 246 2.23 -2.65 -26.35
N ALA A 247 1.71 -3.79 -25.90
CA ALA A 247 0.62 -3.87 -24.93
C ALA A 247 1.02 -3.17 -23.63
N ALA A 248 0.25 -2.18 -23.21
CA ALA A 248 0.47 -1.54 -21.92
C ALA A 248 -0.11 -2.40 -20.80
N ILE A 249 0.61 -2.46 -19.69
CA ILE A 249 0.16 -3.12 -18.47
C ILE A 249 -1.06 -2.37 -17.92
N ARG A 250 -2.21 -3.05 -17.94
CA ARG A 250 -3.47 -2.52 -17.41
C ARG A 250 -3.64 -2.83 -15.93
N VAL A 251 -3.34 -4.05 -15.54
CA VAL A 251 -3.54 -4.52 -14.16
C VAL A 251 -2.33 -5.33 -13.73
N VAL A 252 -1.86 -5.08 -12.52
CA VAL A 252 -0.97 -5.99 -11.81
C VAL A 252 -1.65 -6.39 -10.52
N ARG A 253 -1.98 -7.66 -10.42
CA ARG A 253 -2.76 -8.22 -9.32
C ARG A 253 -1.92 -9.19 -8.53
N MET A 254 -1.76 -8.92 -7.23
CA MET A 254 -1.14 -9.89 -6.33
C MET A 254 -2.10 -11.06 -6.05
N SER A 255 -1.52 -12.25 -5.90
CA SER A 255 -2.16 -13.48 -5.46
C SER A 255 -1.46 -14.03 -4.21
N MET A 256 -1.84 -15.23 -3.78
CA MET A 256 -1.21 -15.90 -2.63
C MET A 256 0.26 -16.23 -2.84
N THR A 257 0.67 -16.56 -4.06
CA THR A 257 2.03 -17.03 -4.35
C THR A 257 2.81 -16.10 -5.25
N GLY A 258 2.18 -15.09 -5.85
CA GLY A 258 2.89 -14.11 -6.65
C GLY A 258 1.95 -13.07 -7.25
N PHE A 259 2.02 -12.85 -8.55
CA PHE A 259 1.19 -11.84 -9.21
C PHE A 259 0.85 -12.20 -10.65
N THR A 260 -0.22 -11.62 -11.15
CA THR A 260 -0.69 -11.71 -12.53
C THR A 260 -0.65 -10.32 -13.17
N VAL A 261 -0.11 -10.22 -14.38
CA VAL A 261 -0.14 -9.01 -15.21
C VAL A 261 -1.18 -9.21 -16.30
N THR A 262 -2.13 -8.30 -16.37
CA THR A 262 -3.10 -8.21 -17.47
C THR A 262 -2.69 -7.04 -18.37
N SER A 263 -2.49 -7.32 -19.65
CA SER A 263 -2.08 -6.32 -20.65
C SER A 263 -3.15 -6.11 -21.71
N ASP A 264 -3.24 -4.88 -22.24
CA ASP A 264 -4.16 -4.57 -23.35
C ASP A 264 -3.54 -4.91 -24.69
N ASP A 265 -4.11 -5.88 -25.39
CA ASP A 265 -3.51 -6.38 -26.63
C ASP A 265 -3.96 -5.65 -27.91
N GLY A 266 -4.20 -4.33 -27.80
CA GLY A 266 -4.37 -3.47 -28.98
C GLY A 266 -5.60 -3.77 -29.84
N GLY A 267 -6.62 -4.43 -29.30
CA GLY A 267 -7.94 -4.59 -29.92
C GLY A 267 -8.23 -5.96 -30.54
N ARG A 268 -9.46 -6.43 -30.27
CA ARG A 268 -10.15 -7.64 -30.78
C ARG A 268 -9.67 -9.02 -30.34
N LEU A 269 -8.49 -9.18 -29.73
CA LEU A 269 -7.97 -10.51 -29.35
C LEU A 269 -7.74 -10.73 -27.85
N GLY A 270 -8.72 -10.38 -27.01
CA GLY A 270 -8.72 -10.76 -25.59
C GLY A 270 -7.66 -10.07 -24.74
N GLU A 271 -7.82 -10.19 -23.43
CA GLU A 271 -6.82 -9.74 -22.45
C GLU A 271 -5.74 -10.81 -22.33
N ALA A 272 -4.47 -10.42 -22.41
CA ALA A 272 -3.36 -11.33 -22.16
C ALA A 272 -3.04 -11.33 -20.66
N GLU A 273 -3.08 -12.51 -20.03
CA GLU A 273 -2.71 -12.70 -18.63
C GLU A 273 -1.46 -13.57 -18.51
N GLU A 274 -0.47 -13.06 -17.78
CA GLU A 274 0.75 -13.80 -17.43
C GLU A 274 0.92 -13.80 -15.91
N THR A 275 1.49 -14.86 -15.34
CA THR A 275 1.62 -15.02 -13.88
C THR A 275 3.04 -15.36 -13.46
N TRP A 276 3.49 -14.75 -12.37
CA TRP A 276 4.80 -14.94 -11.75
C TRP A 276 4.64 -15.37 -10.29
N THR A 277 5.68 -16.01 -9.75
CA THR A 277 5.78 -16.43 -8.34
C THR A 277 6.78 -15.56 -7.59
N VAL A 278 6.45 -15.17 -6.36
CA VAL A 278 7.25 -14.30 -5.46
C VAL A 278 7.87 -15.11 -4.35
#